data_AF-A0A497RTV1-F1
#
_entry.id   AF-A0A497RTV1-F1
#
_cell.length_a   1.000
_cell.length_b   1.000
_cell.length_c   1.000
_cell.angle_alpha   90.00
_cell.angle_beta   90.00
_cell.angle_gamma   90.00
#
_symmetry.space_group_name_H-M   'P 1'
#
loop_
_entity.id
_entity.type
_entity.pdbx_description
1 polymer ?
#
loop_
_entity_poly.entity_id
_entity_poly.type
_entity_poly.pdbx_seq_one_letter_code
_entity_poly.pdbx_strand_id
1 'polypeptide(L)'
;FKTFSSFPKDIADIDLLLYSTKDLTQAEETLKSLGYVRRKVGLEQHLWGRVRDSVIVDIELHTSISAAGYEYYPKELLFKRATKLNCIRVPSPIDSILVLVAHAVVKDLYITLADLLNFAITLKRHGVKFENLAKEAGKIGLLLPLQVFLYLLQILGEREMLNIDKLPKLLVAMKLRSIPLRPALHTVVLSYVHLTTRKMLKDPLMKVIHEVTSLPRGKGIDTFTKYILGLSPSVKKLQE
;
A
#
# COMPACT_ATOMS: atom_id res chain seq x y z
N PHE A 1 -12.12 4.86 6.42
CA PHE A 1 -11.71 3.44 6.55
C PHE A 1 -10.79 3.27 7.72
N LYS A 2 -10.48 2.06 8.20
CA LYS A 2 -9.42 1.84 9.21
C LYS A 2 -8.57 0.64 8.80
N THR A 3 -7.24 0.80 8.81
CA THR A 3 -6.30 -0.32 8.71
C THR A 3 -5.91 -0.75 10.13
N PHE A 4 -5.94 -2.05 10.42
CA PHE A 4 -5.42 -2.60 11.68
C PHE A 4 -4.18 -3.43 11.36
N SER A 5 -3.09 -3.17 12.06
CA SER A 5 -1.92 -4.06 12.04
C SER A 5 -2.15 -5.24 12.96
N SER A 6 -1.76 -6.44 12.53
CA SER A 6 -1.88 -7.68 13.33
C SER A 6 -0.85 -7.79 14.46
N PHE A 7 0.00 -6.78 14.66
CA PHE A 7 1.08 -6.76 15.65
C PHE A 7 0.85 -5.65 16.69
N PRO A 8 1.05 -5.91 18.00
CA PRO A 8 0.95 -4.86 19.02
C PRO A 8 2.02 -3.79 18.78
N LYS A 9 1.60 -2.52 18.78
CA LYS A 9 2.48 -1.35 18.63
C LYS A 9 2.21 -0.40 19.80
N ASP A 10 3.27 0.21 20.34
CA ASP A 10 3.19 1.24 21.41
C ASP A 10 2.50 2.54 20.94
N ILE A 11 2.27 2.66 19.63
CA ILE A 11 1.52 3.74 18.99
C ILE A 11 0.32 3.11 18.28
N ALA A 12 -0.88 3.57 18.64
CA ALA A 12 -2.08 3.24 17.88
C ALA A 12 -2.15 4.18 16.67
N ASP A 13 -1.64 3.70 15.54
CA ASP A 13 -1.73 4.39 14.26
C ASP A 13 -3.03 4.00 13.54
N ILE A 14 -3.84 5.01 13.19
CA ILE A 14 -5.15 4.83 12.58
C ILE A 14 -5.18 5.53 11.23
N ASP A 15 -5.05 4.76 10.15
CA ASP A 15 -5.23 5.28 8.79
C ASP A 15 -6.71 5.43 8.45
N LEU A 16 -7.14 6.65 8.16
CA LEU A 16 -8.49 6.98 7.70
C LEU A 16 -8.49 7.44 6.25
N LEU A 17 -8.90 6.55 5.33
CA LEU A 17 -9.25 6.94 3.97
C LEU A 17 -10.63 7.60 3.92
N LEU A 18 -10.67 8.80 3.35
CA LEU A 18 -11.83 9.68 3.18
C LEU A 18 -12.23 9.76 1.70
N TYR A 19 -13.54 9.90 1.45
CA TYR A 19 -14.08 9.82 0.10
C TYR A 19 -13.76 11.08 -0.70
N SER A 20 -13.96 12.25 -0.09
CA SER A 20 -13.77 13.56 -0.72
C SER A 20 -12.96 14.53 0.13
N THR A 21 -12.55 15.65 -0.48
CA THR A 21 -11.93 16.78 0.21
C THR A 21 -12.88 17.44 1.21
N LYS A 22 -14.19 17.43 0.95
CA LYS A 22 -15.20 17.89 1.90
C LYS A 22 -15.21 17.02 3.17
N ASP A 23 -15.12 15.70 3.01
CA ASP A 23 -15.04 14.78 4.14
C ASP A 23 -13.74 14.95 4.93
N LEU A 24 -12.64 15.32 4.25
CA LEU A 24 -11.38 15.71 4.89
C LEU A 24 -11.59 16.92 5.82
N THR A 25 -12.15 18.01 5.32
CA THR A 25 -12.41 19.19 6.14
C THR A 25 -13.28 18.86 7.35
N GLN A 26 -14.35 18.09 7.15
CA GLN A 26 -15.23 17.67 8.25
C GLN A 26 -14.52 16.76 9.27
N ALA A 27 -13.68 15.84 8.81
CA ALA A 27 -12.90 14.97 9.68
C ALA A 27 -11.89 15.78 10.52
N GLU A 28 -11.24 16.79 9.93
CA GLU A 28 -10.32 17.68 10.64
C GLU A 28 -10.99 18.51 11.72
N GLU A 29 -12.17 19.07 11.42
CA GLU A 29 -13.00 19.78 12.40
C GLU A 29 -13.41 18.85 13.55
N THR A 30 -13.81 17.61 13.21
CA THR A 30 -14.17 16.59 14.20
C THR A 30 -12.98 16.24 15.08
N LEU A 31 -11.81 15.95 14.52
CA LEU A 31 -10.59 15.64 15.26
C LEU A 31 -10.17 16.78 16.19
N LYS A 32 -10.23 18.02 15.68
CA LYS A 32 -9.95 19.23 16.47
C LYS A 32 -10.92 19.35 17.65
N SER A 33 -12.22 19.13 17.45
CA SER A 33 -13.22 19.13 18.53
C SER A 33 -12.99 18.04 19.58
N LEU A 34 -12.39 16.92 19.16
CA LEU A 34 -11.97 15.82 20.03
C LEU A 34 -10.61 16.05 20.68
N GLY A 35 -10.02 17.24 20.58
CA GLY A 35 -8.74 17.57 21.21
C GLY A 35 -7.50 16.93 20.55
N TYR A 36 -7.62 16.47 19.30
CA TYR A 36 -6.43 16.11 18.51
C TYR A 36 -5.72 17.37 18.02
N VAL A 37 -4.39 17.32 17.97
CA VAL A 37 -3.54 18.39 17.45
C VAL A 37 -2.88 17.91 16.16
N ARG A 38 -2.86 18.80 15.16
CA ARG A 38 -2.23 18.52 13.88
C ARG A 38 -0.70 18.48 14.05
N ARG A 39 -0.07 17.36 13.70
CA ARG A 39 1.39 17.16 13.82
C ARG A 39 2.12 17.41 12.51
N LYS A 40 1.53 17.03 11.37
CA LYS A 40 2.15 17.16 10.04
C LYS A 40 1.11 17.34 8.95
N VAL A 41 1.43 18.20 7.97
CA VAL A 41 0.71 18.33 6.71
C VAL A 41 1.66 17.90 5.59
N GLY A 42 1.25 16.92 4.80
CA GLY A 42 1.98 16.47 3.61
C GLY A 42 1.04 16.30 2.43
N LEU A 43 1.62 16.16 1.23
CA LEU A 43 0.88 15.98 -0.03
C LEU A 43 -0.11 14.80 -0.01
N GLU A 44 0.12 13.80 0.84
CA GLU A 44 -0.66 12.55 0.86
C GLU A 44 -1.27 12.20 2.22
N GLN A 45 -0.91 12.95 3.27
CA GLN A 45 -1.28 12.61 4.64
C GLN A 45 -1.43 13.86 5.50
N HIS A 46 -2.51 13.88 6.27
CA HIS A 46 -2.74 14.84 7.33
C HIS A 46 -2.68 14.09 8.65
N LEU A 47 -1.59 14.26 9.40
CA LEU A 47 -1.33 13.54 10.65
C LEU A 47 -1.82 14.35 11.84
N TRP A 48 -2.66 13.71 12.65
CA TRP A 48 -3.24 14.27 13.87
C TRP A 48 -2.92 13.37 15.05
N GLY A 49 -2.44 13.93 16.15
CA GLY A 49 -2.09 13.17 17.34
C GLY A 49 -2.83 13.65 18.58
N ARG A 50 -3.10 12.72 19.49
CA ARG A 50 -3.60 13.02 20.84
C ARG A 50 -2.97 12.05 21.82
N VAL A 51 -2.57 12.56 22.99
CA VAL A 51 -2.17 11.73 24.13
C VAL A 51 -3.41 11.38 24.95
N ARG A 52 -3.62 10.09 25.21
CA ARG A 52 -4.69 9.60 26.07
C ARG A 52 -4.14 8.45 26.92
N ASP A 53 -4.27 8.56 28.24
CA ASP A 53 -3.83 7.54 29.19
C ASP A 53 -2.36 7.11 28.96
N SER A 54 -1.48 8.10 28.73
CA SER A 54 -0.06 7.91 28.38
C SER A 54 0.23 7.20 27.05
N VAL A 55 -0.80 6.93 26.23
CA VAL A 55 -0.66 6.38 24.88
C VAL A 55 -0.79 7.50 23.85
N ILE A 56 0.12 7.52 22.88
CA ILE A 56 0.02 8.40 21.70
C ILE A 56 -0.90 7.71 20.69
N VAL A 57 -2.02 8.35 20.38
CA VAL A 57 -2.94 7.93 19.32
C VAL A 57 -2.75 8.87 18.14
N ASP A 58 -2.20 8.33 17.07
CA ASP A 58 -2.00 9.05 15.81
C ASP A 58 -3.08 8.63 14.81
N ILE A 59 -3.63 9.61 14.09
CA ILE A 59 -4.65 9.45 13.07
C ILE A 59 -4.13 10.07 11.78
N GLU A 60 -3.95 9.25 10.76
CA GLU A 60 -3.56 9.70 9.42
C GLU A 60 -4.80 9.80 8.53
N LEU A 61 -5.13 11.02 8.09
CA LEU A 61 -6.19 11.22 7.11
C LEU A 61 -5.62 11.17 5.68
N HIS A 62 -6.24 10.37 4.83
CA HIS A 62 -5.90 10.23 3.41
C HIS A 62 -7.13 10.48 2.54
N THR A 63 -6.94 11.08 1.36
CA THR A 63 -7.99 11.24 0.35
C THR A 63 -7.79 10.35 -0.87
N SER A 64 -6.70 9.60 -0.93
CA SER A 64 -6.32 8.71 -2.03
C SER A 64 -5.38 7.61 -1.50
N ILE A 65 -5.27 6.51 -2.26
CA ILE A 65 -4.24 5.49 -2.03
C ILE A 65 -3.15 5.71 -3.06
N SER A 66 -2.21 6.57 -2.69
CA SER A 66 -1.18 7.08 -3.61
C SER A 66 0.23 7.03 -3.01
N ALA A 67 1.22 7.17 -3.90
CA ALA A 67 2.62 7.38 -3.59
C ALA A 67 3.10 8.59 -4.39
N ALA A 68 3.47 9.67 -3.72
CA ALA A 68 3.71 10.98 -4.32
C ALA A 68 2.69 11.42 -5.37
N GLY A 69 1.41 11.30 -5.05
CA GLY A 69 0.31 11.69 -5.92
C GLY A 69 -0.02 10.68 -7.03
N TYR A 70 0.80 9.65 -7.22
CA TYR A 70 0.45 8.53 -8.12
C TYR A 70 -0.48 7.55 -7.40
N GLU A 71 -1.74 7.48 -7.83
CA GLU A 71 -2.71 6.58 -7.22
C GLU A 71 -2.53 5.16 -7.77
N TYR A 72 -1.97 4.26 -6.96
CA TYR A 72 -1.76 2.86 -7.34
C TYR A 72 -2.93 1.94 -6.95
N TYR A 73 -3.93 2.46 -6.22
CA TYR A 73 -5.17 1.73 -5.95
C TYR A 73 -6.38 2.68 -6.03
N PRO A 74 -7.40 2.39 -6.85
CA PRO A 74 -8.58 3.25 -6.97
C PRO A 74 -9.42 3.17 -5.69
N LYS A 75 -9.52 4.29 -4.96
CA LYS A 75 -10.26 4.35 -3.69
C LYS A 75 -11.75 4.04 -3.86
N GLU A 76 -12.34 4.35 -5.01
CA GLU A 76 -13.75 4.13 -5.30
C GLU A 76 -14.12 2.65 -5.18
N LEU A 77 -13.18 1.75 -5.55
CA LEU A 77 -13.38 0.32 -5.37
C LEU A 77 -13.45 -0.06 -3.89
N LEU A 78 -12.60 0.52 -3.03
CA LEU A 78 -12.66 0.30 -1.59
C LEU A 78 -13.99 0.75 -1.01
N PHE A 79 -14.43 1.97 -1.33
CA PHE A 79 -15.71 2.49 -0.86
C PHE A 79 -16.89 1.63 -1.32
N LYS A 80 -16.87 1.17 -2.57
CA LYS A 80 -17.94 0.33 -3.14
C LYS A 80 -18.00 -1.07 -2.55
N ARG A 81 -16.84 -1.65 -2.20
CA ARG A 81 -16.71 -3.06 -1.76
C ARG A 81 -16.47 -3.20 -0.26
N ALA A 82 -16.53 -2.10 0.49
CA ALA A 82 -16.30 -2.09 1.92
C ALA A 82 -17.20 -3.09 2.64
N THR A 83 -16.62 -3.81 3.60
CA THR A 83 -17.38 -4.62 4.56
C THR A 83 -17.46 -3.88 5.90
N LYS A 84 -18.34 -4.33 6.80
CA LYS A 84 -18.45 -3.78 8.15
C LYS A 84 -17.79 -4.74 9.15
N LEU A 85 -16.91 -4.20 9.97
CA LEU A 85 -16.35 -4.88 11.14
C LEU A 85 -16.65 -4.01 12.37
N ASN A 86 -17.44 -4.50 13.31
CA ASN A 86 -17.85 -3.76 14.52
C ASN A 86 -18.37 -2.34 14.19
N CYS A 87 -19.31 -2.24 13.23
CA CYS A 87 -19.87 -0.99 12.70
C CYS A 87 -18.89 -0.07 11.94
N ILE A 88 -17.61 -0.43 11.82
CA ILE A 88 -16.60 0.33 11.07
C ILE A 88 -16.51 -0.23 9.64
N ARG A 89 -16.50 0.66 8.64
CA ARG A 89 -16.25 0.27 7.24
C ARG A 89 -14.75 -0.03 7.05
N VAL A 90 -14.45 -1.25 6.67
CA VAL A 90 -13.10 -1.75 6.38
C VAL A 90 -13.03 -2.30 4.95
N PRO A 91 -11.84 -2.35 4.32
CA PRO A 91 -11.70 -2.96 3.00
C PRO A 91 -12.18 -4.42 2.98
N SER A 92 -12.68 -4.89 1.82
CA SER A 92 -12.95 -6.32 1.66
C SER A 92 -11.63 -7.11 1.76
N PRO A 93 -11.64 -8.42 2.11
CA PRO A 93 -10.42 -9.22 2.16
C PRO A 93 -9.59 -9.17 0.87
N ILE A 94 -10.24 -9.17 -0.30
CA ILE A 94 -9.56 -9.03 -1.60
C ILE A 94 -8.89 -7.67 -1.71
N ASP A 95 -9.61 -6.59 -1.41
CA ASP A 95 -9.04 -5.26 -1.55
C ASP A 95 -7.93 -5.01 -0.51
N SER A 96 -8.06 -5.52 0.73
CA SER A 96 -7.00 -5.50 1.75
C SER A 96 -5.70 -6.13 1.22
N ILE A 97 -5.81 -7.31 0.60
CA ILE A 97 -4.66 -8.01 0.02
C ILE A 97 -4.04 -7.18 -1.11
N LEU A 98 -4.85 -6.65 -2.03
CA LEU A 98 -4.33 -5.91 -3.17
C LEU A 98 -3.71 -4.57 -2.77
N VAL A 99 -4.26 -3.88 -1.77
CA VAL A 99 -3.66 -2.67 -1.20
C VAL A 99 -2.33 -3.00 -0.51
N LEU A 100 -2.26 -4.07 0.28
CA LEU A 100 -1.02 -4.54 0.92
C LEU A 100 0.08 -4.81 -0.12
N VAL A 101 -0.26 -5.57 -1.16
CA VAL A 101 0.66 -5.92 -2.25
C VAL A 101 1.14 -4.67 -2.98
N ALA A 102 0.23 -3.74 -3.30
CA ALA A 102 0.58 -2.50 -3.97
C ALA A 102 1.46 -1.62 -3.10
N HIS A 103 1.17 -1.50 -1.80
CA HIS A 103 2.02 -0.77 -0.87
C HIS A 103 3.44 -1.31 -0.86
N ALA A 104 3.62 -2.60 -0.63
CA ALA A 104 4.95 -3.18 -0.52
C ALA A 104 5.77 -3.09 -1.82
N VAL A 105 5.15 -3.35 -2.98
CA VAL A 105 5.87 -3.41 -4.27
C VAL A 105 6.00 -2.04 -4.94
N VAL A 106 5.00 -1.17 -4.83
CA VAL A 106 4.90 0.06 -5.61
C VAL A 106 5.28 1.28 -4.77
N LYS A 107 4.81 1.36 -3.52
CA LYS A 107 5.07 2.50 -2.63
C LYS A 107 6.40 2.34 -1.88
N ASP A 108 6.56 1.24 -1.15
CA ASP A 108 7.67 1.06 -0.21
C ASP A 108 8.89 0.40 -0.87
N LEU A 109 8.70 -0.32 -1.98
CA LEU A 109 9.74 -1.02 -2.74
C LEU A 109 10.49 -2.09 -1.94
N TYR A 110 9.88 -2.59 -0.87
CA TYR A 110 10.36 -3.73 -0.11
C TYR A 110 9.18 -4.51 0.48
N ILE A 111 9.38 -5.80 0.68
CA ILE A 111 8.42 -6.74 1.23
C ILE A 111 9.02 -7.29 2.53
N THR A 112 8.31 -7.10 3.63
CA THR A 112 8.69 -7.64 4.93
C THR A 112 8.07 -9.02 5.16
N LEU A 113 8.59 -9.76 6.14
CA LEU A 113 7.96 -11.01 6.57
C LEU A 113 6.54 -10.75 7.12
N ALA A 114 6.32 -9.61 7.79
CA ALA A 114 5.01 -9.23 8.29
C ALA A 114 3.98 -9.07 7.15
N ASP A 115 4.38 -8.51 6.01
CA ASP A 115 3.52 -8.39 4.83
C ASP A 115 3.12 -9.76 4.29
N LEU A 116 4.09 -10.68 4.18
CA LEU A 116 3.85 -12.04 3.68
C LEU A 116 2.93 -12.83 4.63
N LEU A 117 3.16 -12.74 5.94
CA LEU A 117 2.29 -13.37 6.95
C LEU A 117 0.88 -12.79 6.89
N ASN A 118 0.74 -11.47 6.81
CA ASN A 118 -0.57 -10.82 6.73
C ASN A 118 -1.33 -11.25 5.46
N PHE A 119 -0.62 -11.34 4.33
CA PHE A 119 -1.17 -11.83 3.08
C PHE A 119 -1.68 -13.28 3.21
N ALA A 120 -0.85 -14.20 3.73
CA ALA A 120 -1.20 -15.61 3.85
C ALA A 120 -2.35 -15.85 4.86
N ILE A 121 -2.30 -15.17 6.01
CA ILE A 121 -3.38 -15.22 7.02
C ILE A 121 -4.69 -14.72 6.42
N THR A 122 -4.67 -13.60 5.68
CA THR A 122 -5.88 -13.02 5.09
C THR A 122 -6.47 -13.95 4.03
N LEU A 123 -5.63 -14.55 3.16
CA LEU A 123 -6.06 -15.56 2.18
C LEU A 123 -6.77 -16.73 2.87
N LYS A 124 -6.10 -17.35 3.84
CA LYS A 124 -6.57 -18.56 4.52
C LYS A 124 -7.82 -18.29 5.36
N ARG A 125 -7.81 -17.25 6.19
CA ARG A 125 -8.91 -16.92 7.11
C ARG A 125 -10.21 -16.59 6.38
N HIS A 126 -10.11 -15.94 5.23
CA HIS A 126 -11.28 -15.49 4.47
C HIS A 126 -11.60 -16.35 3.25
N GLY A 127 -10.90 -17.48 3.06
CA GLY A 127 -11.14 -18.40 1.93
C GLY A 127 -11.05 -17.71 0.56
N VAL A 128 -10.15 -16.74 0.42
CA VAL A 128 -10.01 -15.97 -0.81
C VAL A 128 -9.40 -16.86 -1.90
N LYS A 129 -10.19 -17.19 -2.91
CA LYS A 129 -9.74 -17.98 -4.06
C LYS A 129 -8.76 -17.18 -4.92
N PHE A 130 -7.69 -17.83 -5.36
CA PHE A 130 -6.65 -17.19 -6.15
C PHE A 130 -7.17 -16.67 -7.49
N GLU A 131 -8.06 -17.39 -8.16
CA GLU A 131 -8.62 -16.99 -9.45
C GLU A 131 -9.37 -15.66 -9.34
N ASN A 132 -10.10 -15.47 -8.24
CA ASN A 132 -10.80 -14.23 -7.95
C ASN A 132 -9.81 -13.09 -7.66
N LEU A 133 -8.79 -13.36 -6.86
CA LEU A 133 -7.76 -12.38 -6.52
C LEU A 133 -6.96 -11.93 -7.76
N ALA A 134 -6.53 -12.88 -8.59
CA ALA A 134 -5.81 -12.61 -9.84
C ALA A 134 -6.68 -11.85 -10.85
N LYS A 135 -7.96 -12.20 -10.96
CA LYS A 135 -8.92 -11.48 -11.81
C LYS A 135 -9.07 -10.03 -11.36
N GLU A 136 -9.23 -9.78 -10.06
CA GLU A 136 -9.33 -8.41 -9.53
C GLU A 136 -8.02 -7.64 -9.69
N ALA A 137 -6.87 -8.26 -9.39
CA ALA A 137 -5.55 -7.66 -9.61
C ALA A 137 -5.33 -7.26 -11.08
N GLY A 138 -5.69 -8.13 -12.02
CA GLY A 138 -5.56 -7.88 -13.46
C GLY A 138 -6.37 -6.67 -13.94
N LYS A 139 -7.57 -6.46 -13.40
CA LYS A 139 -8.44 -5.31 -13.73
C LYS A 139 -7.84 -3.97 -13.34
N ILE A 140 -6.96 -3.94 -12.34
CA ILE A 140 -6.34 -2.72 -11.80
C ILE A 140 -4.83 -2.66 -12.03
N GLY A 141 -4.24 -3.61 -12.76
CA GLY A 141 -2.81 -3.60 -13.10
C GLY A 141 -1.88 -4.13 -12.00
N LEU A 142 -2.41 -4.74 -10.95
CA LEU A 142 -1.64 -5.28 -9.82
C LEU A 142 -1.27 -6.77 -9.96
N LEU A 143 -1.45 -7.36 -11.14
CA LEU A 143 -1.16 -8.78 -11.34
C LEU A 143 0.32 -9.13 -11.10
N LEU A 144 1.24 -8.29 -11.56
CA LEU A 144 2.68 -8.52 -11.37
C LEU A 144 3.09 -8.36 -9.89
N PRO A 145 2.74 -7.28 -9.17
CA PRO A 145 2.91 -7.21 -7.72
C PRO A 145 2.37 -8.44 -6.97
N LEU A 146 1.18 -8.92 -7.33
CA LEU A 146 0.59 -10.10 -6.71
C LEU A 146 1.44 -11.36 -6.95
N GLN A 147 1.91 -11.57 -8.18
CA GLN A 147 2.79 -12.71 -8.51
C GLN A 147 4.08 -12.71 -7.68
N VAL A 148 4.64 -11.54 -7.34
CA VAL A 148 5.81 -11.43 -6.47
C VAL A 148 5.53 -12.01 -5.09
N PHE A 149 4.41 -11.62 -4.46
CA PHE A 149 4.02 -12.14 -3.14
C PHE A 149 3.83 -13.66 -3.16
N LEU A 150 3.15 -14.16 -4.19
CA LEU A 150 2.87 -15.59 -4.31
C LEU A 150 4.13 -16.42 -4.53
N TYR A 151 5.06 -15.91 -5.34
CA TYR A 151 6.36 -16.55 -5.51
C TYR A 151 7.17 -16.58 -4.21
N LEU A 152 7.12 -15.50 -3.41
CA LEU A 152 7.78 -15.46 -2.11
C LEU A 152 7.20 -16.47 -1.12
N LEU A 153 5.87 -16.60 -1.05
CA LEU A 153 5.23 -17.61 -0.21
C LEU A 153 5.60 -19.04 -0.64
N GLN A 154 5.69 -19.28 -1.94
CA GLN A 154 6.14 -20.57 -2.47
C GLN A 154 7.58 -20.89 -2.04
N ILE A 155 8.49 -19.92 -2.05
CA ILE A 155 9.87 -20.09 -1.56
C ILE A 155 9.88 -20.38 -0.06
N LEU A 156 9.04 -19.71 0.73
CA LEU A 156 8.97 -19.84 2.19
C LEU A 156 8.33 -21.15 2.67
N GLY A 157 7.85 -22.01 1.76
CA GLY A 157 7.46 -23.38 2.10
C GLY A 157 5.97 -23.66 2.09
N GLU A 158 5.11 -22.70 1.73
CA GLU A 158 3.68 -22.99 1.44
C GLU A 158 3.52 -23.60 0.04
N ARG A 159 4.15 -24.77 -0.18
CA ARG A 159 4.18 -25.46 -1.47
C ARG A 159 2.80 -25.91 -1.96
N GLU A 160 1.81 -26.01 -1.08
CA GLU A 160 0.47 -26.50 -1.43
C GLU A 160 -0.43 -25.46 -2.08
N MET A 161 -0.14 -24.16 -2.00
CA MET A 161 -1.16 -23.18 -2.38
C MET A 161 -1.26 -22.90 -3.89
N LEU A 162 -0.20 -22.94 -4.70
CA LEU A 162 -0.29 -22.47 -6.09
C LEU A 162 0.65 -23.14 -7.09
N ASN A 163 0.06 -23.72 -8.14
CA ASN A 163 0.73 -24.18 -9.34
C ASN A 163 1.01 -22.97 -10.26
N ILE A 164 1.96 -22.12 -9.86
CA ILE A 164 2.30 -20.90 -10.61
C ILE A 164 3.25 -21.28 -11.77
N ASP A 165 2.89 -20.87 -12.99
CA ASP A 165 3.67 -21.07 -14.22
C ASP A 165 5.15 -20.66 -14.09
N LYS A 166 6.00 -21.14 -15.00
CA LYS A 166 7.46 -20.86 -15.00
C LYS A 166 7.81 -19.38 -15.23
N LEU A 167 6.92 -18.59 -15.83
CA LEU A 167 7.16 -17.18 -16.22
C LEU A 167 7.48 -16.24 -15.03
N PRO A 168 6.78 -16.32 -13.88
CA PRO A 168 7.14 -15.54 -12.69
C PRO A 168 8.54 -15.81 -12.15
N LYS A 169 9.12 -17.01 -12.35
CA LYS A 169 10.50 -17.28 -11.88
C LYS A 169 11.53 -16.40 -12.61
N LEU A 170 11.31 -16.09 -13.89
CA LEU A 170 12.17 -15.24 -14.69
C LEU A 170 11.98 -13.75 -14.34
N LEU A 171 10.74 -13.34 -14.11
CA LEU A 171 10.40 -11.94 -13.78
C LEU A 171 10.69 -11.58 -12.31
N VAL A 172 10.94 -12.55 -11.43
CA VAL A 172 11.04 -12.36 -9.97
C VAL A 172 12.41 -12.79 -9.43
N ALA A 173 13.50 -12.56 -10.20
CA ALA A 173 14.87 -12.80 -9.72
C ALA A 173 15.21 -11.89 -8.53
N MET A 174 14.96 -12.37 -7.30
CA MET A 174 15.22 -11.64 -6.05
C MET A 174 16.56 -12.02 -5.44
N LYS A 175 17.30 -11.00 -4.96
CA LYS A 175 18.39 -11.22 -4.01
C LYS A 175 17.78 -11.44 -2.63
N LEU A 176 17.52 -12.71 -2.28
CA LEU A 176 17.07 -13.16 -0.94
C LEU A 176 18.06 -12.86 0.20
N ARG A 177 19.20 -12.20 -0.07
CA ARG A 177 20.34 -12.07 0.85
C ARG A 177 20.21 -10.96 1.91
N SER A 178 19.12 -10.18 1.91
CA SER A 178 18.90 -9.13 2.92
C SER A 178 17.43 -9.07 3.31
N ILE A 179 17.13 -9.17 4.60
CA ILE A 179 15.83 -8.82 5.17
C ILE A 179 15.88 -7.29 5.39
N PRO A 180 14.97 -6.47 4.83
CA PRO A 180 13.75 -6.80 4.07
C PRO A 180 14.01 -7.19 2.61
N LEU A 181 13.12 -8.05 2.07
CA LEU A 181 13.19 -8.53 0.68
C LEU A 181 12.86 -7.38 -0.27
N ARG A 182 13.62 -7.24 -1.35
CA ARG A 182 13.40 -6.17 -2.33
C ARG A 182 13.02 -6.77 -3.68
N PRO A 183 11.89 -6.37 -4.28
CA PRO A 183 11.60 -6.71 -5.66
C PRO A 183 12.74 -6.29 -6.59
N ALA A 184 12.93 -7.01 -7.68
CA ALA A 184 13.91 -6.63 -8.68
C ALA A 184 13.47 -5.34 -9.41
N LEU A 185 14.43 -4.55 -9.87
CA LEU A 185 14.14 -3.26 -10.51
C LEU A 185 13.17 -3.39 -11.68
N HIS A 186 13.39 -4.38 -12.55
CA HIS A 186 12.52 -4.64 -13.69
C HIS A 186 11.11 -5.00 -13.24
N THR A 187 10.94 -5.71 -12.12
CA THR A 187 9.63 -6.00 -11.54
C THR A 187 8.91 -4.73 -11.11
N VAL A 188 9.61 -3.80 -10.46
CA VAL A 188 9.05 -2.50 -10.05
C VAL A 188 8.65 -1.69 -11.28
N VAL A 189 9.55 -1.54 -12.25
CA VAL A 189 9.29 -0.78 -13.49
C VAL A 189 8.10 -1.36 -14.26
N LEU A 190 8.09 -2.68 -14.49
CA LEU A 190 6.98 -3.34 -15.18
C LEU A 190 5.66 -3.22 -14.40
N SER A 191 5.70 -3.20 -13.06
CA SER A 191 4.50 -2.98 -12.24
C SER A 191 3.93 -1.58 -12.47
N TYR A 192 4.78 -0.55 -12.49
CA TYR A 192 4.36 0.82 -12.82
C TYR A 192 3.83 0.94 -14.25
N VAL A 193 4.47 0.30 -15.23
CA VAL A 193 4.00 0.28 -16.62
C VAL A 193 2.61 -0.36 -16.69
N HIS A 194 2.43 -1.54 -16.12
CA HIS A 194 1.15 -2.25 -16.13
C HIS A 194 0.04 -1.46 -15.43
N LEU A 195 0.33 -0.87 -14.27
CA LEU A 195 -0.61 0.00 -13.55
C LEU A 195 -1.02 1.18 -14.43
N THR A 196 -0.03 1.90 -14.97
CA THR A 196 -0.26 3.09 -15.79
C THR A 196 -1.07 2.77 -17.04
N THR A 197 -0.73 1.71 -17.76
CA THR A 197 -1.49 1.27 -18.93
C THR A 197 -2.93 0.92 -18.56
N ARG A 198 -3.18 0.25 -17.43
CA ARG A 198 -4.54 -0.05 -16.97
C ARG A 198 -5.31 1.20 -16.55
N LYS A 199 -4.64 2.22 -15.98
CA LYS A 199 -5.25 3.51 -15.66
C LYS A 199 -5.61 4.30 -16.91
N MET A 200 -4.74 4.33 -17.93
CA MET A 200 -5.03 5.01 -19.22
C MET A 200 -6.30 4.51 -19.91
N LEU A 201 -6.74 3.27 -19.64
CA LEU A 201 -8.00 2.73 -20.17
C LEU A 201 -9.25 3.27 -19.46
N LYS A 202 -9.12 3.90 -18.29
CA LYS A 202 -10.24 4.31 -17.42
C LYS A 202 -10.24 5.80 -17.10
N ASP A 203 -9.06 6.40 -16.99
CA ASP A 203 -8.86 7.79 -16.61
C ASP A 203 -8.45 8.64 -17.83
N PRO A 204 -8.75 9.96 -17.82
CA PRO A 204 -8.26 10.88 -18.83
C PRO A 204 -6.73 10.88 -18.92
N LEU A 205 -6.17 10.85 -20.13
CA LEU A 205 -4.73 10.77 -20.37
C LEU A 205 -3.93 11.84 -19.61
N MET A 206 -4.42 13.08 -19.58
CA MET A 206 -3.75 14.19 -18.88
C MET A 206 -3.64 13.97 -17.37
N LYS A 207 -4.65 13.36 -16.74
CA LYS A 207 -4.61 13.00 -15.32
C LYS A 207 -3.52 11.95 -15.08
N VAL A 208 -3.46 10.92 -15.92
CA VAL A 208 -2.46 9.85 -15.79
C VAL A 208 -1.03 10.37 -16.00
N ILE A 209 -0.82 11.23 -17.01
CA ILE A 209 0.48 11.87 -17.23
C ILE A 209 0.89 12.68 -16.00
N HIS A 210 -0.02 13.49 -15.45
CA HIS A 210 0.25 14.28 -14.26
C HIS A 210 0.70 13.42 -13.07
N GLU A 211 0.00 12.32 -12.80
CA GLU A 211 0.37 11.36 -11.75
C GLU A 211 1.72 10.68 -12.00
N VAL A 212 2.03 10.28 -13.23
CA VAL A 212 3.33 9.67 -13.56
C VAL A 212 4.46 10.68 -13.35
N THR A 213 4.24 11.95 -13.74
CA THR A 213 5.23 13.02 -13.53
C THR A 213 5.39 13.43 -12.07
N SER A 214 4.50 13.02 -11.17
CA SER A 214 4.60 13.30 -9.73
C SER A 214 5.39 12.23 -8.96
N LEU A 215 5.56 11.02 -9.52
CA LEU A 215 6.37 9.94 -8.94
C LEU A 215 7.77 10.38 -8.49
N PRO A 216 8.50 11.25 -9.24
CA PRO A 216 9.79 11.81 -8.83
C PRO A 216 9.86 12.44 -7.44
N ARG A 217 8.71 12.84 -6.88
CA ARG A 217 8.61 13.59 -5.62
C ARG A 217 8.42 12.69 -4.39
N GLY A 218 8.36 11.37 -4.56
CA GLY A 218 8.02 10.44 -3.49
C GLY A 218 9.18 9.81 -2.77
N LYS A 219 8.89 9.29 -1.57
CA LYS A 219 9.76 8.37 -0.82
C LYS A 219 10.23 7.18 -1.67
N GLY A 220 9.44 6.80 -2.69
CA GLY A 220 9.81 5.79 -3.67
C GLY A 220 11.06 6.15 -4.47
N ILE A 221 11.30 7.43 -4.79
CA ILE A 221 12.52 7.89 -5.47
C ILE A 221 13.71 7.90 -4.54
N ASP A 222 13.55 8.32 -3.29
CA ASP A 222 14.61 8.21 -2.29
C ASP A 222 15.07 6.75 -2.14
N THR A 223 14.09 5.84 -2.11
CA THR A 223 14.32 4.40 -2.03
C THR A 223 14.89 3.83 -3.33
N PHE A 224 14.43 4.30 -4.49
CA PHE A 224 14.93 3.92 -5.82
C PHE A 224 16.35 4.45 -6.09
N THR A 225 16.64 5.68 -5.65
CA THR A 225 17.97 6.30 -5.71
C THR A 225 18.92 5.55 -4.81
N LYS A 226 18.51 5.19 -3.59
CA LYS A 226 19.24 4.27 -2.72
C LYS A 226 19.43 2.89 -3.36
N TYR A 227 18.45 2.41 -4.10
CA TYR A 227 18.46 1.11 -4.77
C TYR A 227 19.46 1.04 -5.92
N ILE A 228 19.50 2.06 -6.78
CA ILE A 228 20.38 2.10 -7.96
C ILE A 228 21.78 2.61 -7.60
N LEU A 229 21.87 3.65 -6.78
CA LEU A 229 23.14 4.36 -6.53
C LEU A 229 23.83 3.90 -5.24
N GLY A 230 23.17 3.11 -4.38
CA GLY A 230 23.70 2.73 -3.06
C GLY A 230 23.83 3.90 -2.08
N LEU A 231 23.47 5.11 -2.51
CA LEU A 231 23.52 6.33 -1.70
C LEU A 231 22.31 6.33 -0.78
N SER A 232 22.53 6.30 0.53
CA SER A 232 21.45 6.62 1.46
C SER A 232 21.12 8.09 1.26
N PRO A 233 19.90 8.44 0.83
CA PRO A 233 19.49 9.84 0.78
C PRO A 233 19.73 10.39 2.18
N SER A 234 20.24 11.62 2.25
CA SER A 234 20.30 12.39 3.47
C SER A 234 18.87 12.59 3.94
N VAL A 235 18.33 11.58 4.62
CA VAL A 235 17.10 11.69 5.38
C VAL A 235 17.32 12.93 6.20
N LYS A 236 16.52 13.98 5.95
CA LYS A 236 16.47 15.14 6.84
C LYS A 236 16.37 14.53 8.22
N LYS A 237 17.47 14.59 8.99
CA LYS A 237 17.42 14.28 10.42
C LYS A 237 16.25 15.13 10.90
N LEU A 238 15.20 14.46 11.37
CA LEU A 238 14.20 15.13 12.18
C LEU A 238 15.02 15.74 13.30
N GLN A 239 15.27 17.04 13.20
CA GLN A 239 15.82 17.79 14.31
C GLN A 239 14.82 17.59 15.44
N GLU A 240 15.34 17.07 16.55
CA GLU A 240 14.64 16.89 17.83
C GLU A 240 13.98 18.20 18.28
#